data_AF-A0A362X9U6-F1
#
_entry.id   AF-A0A362X9U6-F1
#
_cell.length_a   1.000
_cell.length_b   1.000
_cell.length_c   1.000
_cell.angle_alpha   90.00
_cell.angle_beta   90.00
_cell.angle_gamma   90.00
#
_symmetry.space_group_name_H-M   'P 1'
#
loop_
_entity.id
_entity.type
_entity.pdbx_description
1 polymer ?
#
loop_
_entity_poly.entity_id
_entity_poly.type
_entity_poly.pdbx_seq_one_letter_code
_entity_poly.pdbx_strand_id
1 'polypeptide(L)' 'MKLVLLTAGILLLAVAGIGIKLWAKKDGEFAGTCASQSPFLNKDGENCSYCGKAPSEQCKKEALN' A
#
# COMPACT_ATOMS: atom_id res chain seq x y z
N MET A 1 3.18 7.01 -31.01
CA MET A 1 2.38 8.10 -30.40
C MET A 1 1.02 7.64 -29.87
N LYS A 2 0.11 7.06 -30.68
CA LYS A 2 -1.23 6.63 -30.22
C LYS A 2 -1.22 5.64 -29.04
N LEU A 3 -0.37 4.61 -29.10
CA LEU A 3 -0.24 3.63 -28.01
C LEU A 3 0.27 4.26 -26.73
N VAL A 4 1.25 5.18 -26.84
CA VAL A 4 1.84 5.88 -25.69
C VAL A 4 0.79 6.73 -24.96
N LEU A 5 -0.04 7.45 -25.71
CA LEU A 5 -1.13 8.24 -25.13
C LEU A 5 -2.20 7.34 -24.46
N LEU A 6 -2.53 6.20 -25.07
CA LEU A 6 -3.47 5.24 -24.49
C LEU A 6 -2.92 4.64 -23.18
N THR A 7 -1.66 4.18 -23.19
CA THR A 7 -1.02 3.63 -21.99
C THR A 7 -0.87 4.66 -20.88
N ALA A 8 -0.50 5.90 -21.23
CA ALA A 8 -0.39 6.99 -20.26
C ALA A 8 -1.77 7.32 -19.66
N GLY A 9 -2.83 7.33 -20.47
CA GLY A 9 -4.19 7.54 -19.99
C GLY A 9 -4.65 6.48 -19.00
N ILE A 10 -4.42 5.19 -19.30
CA ILE A 10 -4.77 4.09 -18.40
C ILE A 10 -3.97 4.15 -17.10
N LEU A 11 -2.67 4.46 -17.19
CA LEU A 11 -1.80 4.59 -16.01
C LEU A 11 -2.25 5.74 -15.10
N LEU A 12 -2.58 6.90 -15.68
CA LEU A 12 -3.11 8.05 -14.94
C LEU A 12 -4.44 7.73 -14.27
N LEU A 13 -5.35 7.01 -14.95
CA LEU A 13 -6.61 6.58 -14.35
C LEU A 13 -6.40 5.63 -13.17
N ALA A 14 -5.45 4.70 -13.26
CA ALA A 14 -5.13 3.79 -12.16
C ALA A 14 -4.60 4.55 -10.93
N VAL A 15 -3.67 5.48 -11.13
CA VAL A 15 -3.11 6.31 -10.04
C VAL A 15 -4.17 7.23 -9.45
N ALA A 16 -5.00 7.87 -10.28
CA ALA A 16 -6.12 8.68 -9.82
C ALA A 16 -7.12 7.87 -8.98
N GLY A 17 -7.44 6.65 -9.39
CA GLY A 17 -8.32 5.75 -8.65
C GLY A 17 -7.79 5.38 -7.26
N ILE A 18 -6.48 5.15 -7.13
CA ILE A 18 -5.82 4.89 -5.84
C ILE A 18 -5.88 6.14 -4.95
N GLY A 19 -5.63 7.33 -5.52
CA GLY A 19 -5.69 8.60 -4.79
C GLY A 19 -7.09 8.91 -4.25
N ILE A 20 -8.13 8.75 -5.07
CA ILE A 20 -9.53 8.93 -4.66
C ILE A 20 -9.89 7.96 -3.53
N LYS A 21 -9.47 6.70 -3.62
CA LYS A 21 -9.69 5.71 -2.57
C LYS A 21 -9.03 6.09 -1.25
N LEU A 22 -7.88 6.75 -1.29
CA LEU A 22 -7.19 7.25 -0.10
C LEU A 22 -7.94 8.41 0.54
N TRP A 23 -8.39 9.36 -0.27
CA TRP A 23 -9.17 10.51 0.19
C TRP A 23 -10.53 10.08 0.77
N ALA A 24 -11.13 9.03 0.21
CA ALA A 24 -12.37 8.44 0.73
C ALA A 24 -12.19 7.60 2.01
N LYS A 25 -10.95 7.38 2.47
CA LYS A 25 -10.67 6.58 3.68
C LYS A 25 -10.52 7.49 4.90
N LYS A 26 -11.22 7.14 5.99
CA LYS A 26 -11.40 7.97 7.19
C LYS A 26 -10.12 8.42 7.91
N ASP A 27 -8.99 7.75 7.68
CA ASP A 27 -7.70 8.08 8.30
C ASP A 27 -6.57 8.27 7.27
N GLY A 28 -6.87 8.28 5.97
CA GLY A 28 -5.87 8.47 4.91
C GLY A 28 -4.76 7.41 4.82
N GLU A 29 -4.70 6.45 5.74
CA GLU A 29 -3.67 5.43 5.80
C GLU A 29 -4.00 4.21 4.94
N PHE A 30 -3.04 3.76 4.14
CA PHE A 30 -3.11 2.46 3.49
C PHE A 30 -3.05 1.38 4.58
N ALA A 31 -4.11 0.58 4.70
CA ALA A 31 -4.11 -0.55 5.63
C ALA A 31 -3.19 -1.64 5.07
N GLY A 32 -1.97 -1.71 5.59
CA GLY A 32 -0.97 -2.67 5.15
C GLY A 32 -0.29 -2.26 3.84
N THR A 33 0.63 -1.30 3.91
CA THR A 33 1.59 -1.02 2.82
C THR A 33 2.46 -2.24 2.47
N CYS A 34 2.48 -3.25 3.36
CA CYS A 34 3.07 -4.55 3.15
C CYS A 34 1.97 -5.61 2.95
N ALA A 35 2.12 -6.49 1.96
CA ALA A 35 1.16 -7.57 1.68
C ALA A 35 0.88 -8.46 2.91
N SER A 36 1.90 -8.70 3.73
CA SER A 36 1.79 -9.48 4.98
C SER A 36 1.05 -8.75 6.11
N GLN A 37 0.71 -7.47 5.95
CA GLN A 37 -0.10 -6.69 6.89
C GLN A 37 -1.40 -6.19 6.25
N SER A 38 -1.73 -6.69 5.05
CA SER A 38 -3.03 -6.42 4.46
C SER A 38 -4.12 -7.04 5.34
N PRO A 39 -5.13 -6.28 5.80
CA PRO A 39 -6.21 -6.82 6.63
C PRO A 39 -7.05 -7.88 5.91
N PHE A 40 -6.95 -7.97 4.58
CA PHE A 40 -7.60 -9.03 3.81
C PHE A 40 -6.86 -10.37 3.92
N LEU A 41 -5.52 -10.33 3.96
CA LEU A 41 -4.65 -11.50 3.95
C LEU A 41 -4.24 -11.92 5.36
N ASN A 42 -3.92 -10.96 6.22
CA ASN A 42 -3.48 -11.17 7.60
C ASN A 42 -4.63 -10.86 8.57
N LYS A 43 -5.52 -11.85 8.72
CA LYS A 43 -6.71 -11.74 9.59
C LYS A 43 -6.37 -11.97 11.07
N ASP A 44 -5.35 -12.79 11.33
CA ASP A 44 -4.92 -13.19 12.67
C ASP A 44 -3.94 -12.19 13.32
N GLY A 45 -3.57 -11.13 12.61
CA GLY A 45 -2.72 -10.07 13.13
C GLY A 45 -1.25 -10.49 13.27
N GLU A 46 -0.78 -11.41 12.43
CA GLU A 46 0.59 -11.91 12.44
C GLU A 46 1.61 -10.79 12.19
N ASN A 47 2.80 -10.96 12.74
CA ASN A 47 3.90 -10.05 12.53
C ASN A 47 4.34 -10.04 11.06
N CYS A 48 4.81 -8.89 10.57
CA CYS A 48 5.24 -8.75 9.18
C CYS A 48 6.37 -9.74 8.86
N SER A 49 6.17 -10.65 7.90
CA SER A 49 7.16 -11.67 7.56
C SER A 49 8.48 -11.09 7.03
N TYR A 50 8.47 -9.87 6.49
CA TYR A 50 9.67 -9.19 6.00
C TYR A 50 10.52 -8.60 7.13
N CYS A 51 9.89 -8.02 8.17
CA CYS A 51 10.63 -7.32 9.21
C CYS A 51 10.29 -7.60 10.67
N GLY A 52 9.37 -8.52 10.95
CA GLY A 52 9.05 -9.00 12.30
C GLY A 52 8.24 -8.03 13.16
N LYS A 53 7.91 -6.84 12.65
CA LYS A 53 7.13 -5.82 13.38
C LYS A 53 5.68 -6.24 13.58
N ALA A 54 5.06 -5.75 14.65
CA ALA A 54 3.62 -5.85 14.85
C ALA A 54 2.83 -5.04 13.80
N PRO A 55 1.55 -5.37 13.52
CA PRO A 55 0.70 -4.66 12.54
C PRO A 55 0.59 -3.14 12.74
N SER A 56 0.70 -2.66 13.98
CA SER A 56 0.62 -1.24 14.34
C SER A 56 1.95 -0.49 14.27
N GLU A 57 3.06 -1.19 14.09
CA GLU A 57 4.39 -0.59 14.10
C GLU A 57 4.88 -0.30 12.68
N GLN A 58 5.76 0.70 12.54
CA GLN A 58 6.47 0.95 11.29
C GLN A 58 7.74 0.10 11.21
N CYS A 59 8.12 -0.29 9.99
CA CYS A 59 9.27 -1.15 9.78
C CYS A 59 10.54 -0.31 9.93
N LYS A 60 11.29 -0.51 11.04
CA LYS A 60 12.47 0.32 11.36
C LYS A 60 13.79 -0.25 10.81
N LYS A 61 13.76 -1.21 9.89
CA LYS A 61 14.96 -1.97 9.47
C LYS A 61 16.04 -1.15 8.74
N GLU A 62 15.83 0.15 8.51
CA GLU A 62 16.83 1.02 7.87
C GLU A 62 17.66 1.87 8.87
N ALA A 63 17.42 1.77 10.18
CA ALA A 63 18.15 2.55 11.19
C ALA A 63 19.22 1.76 11.98
N LEU A 64 19.52 0.52 11.59
CA LEU A 64 20.53 -0.32 12.25
C LEU A 64 21.62 -0.71 11.23
N ASN A 65 22.43 0.29 10.88
CA ASN A 65 23.81 0.08 10.45
C ASN A 65 24.71 0.43 11.64
#